data_AF-A0A1I3T869-F1
#
_entry.id   AF-A0A1I3T869-F1
#
_cell.length_a   1.000
_cell.length_b   1.000
_cell.length_c   1.000
_cell.angle_alpha   90.00
_cell.angle_beta   90.00
_cell.angle_gamma   90.00
#
_symmetry.space_group_name_H-M   'P 1'
#
loop_
_entity.id
_entity.type
_entity.pdbx_description
1 polymer ?
#
loop_
_entity_poly.entity_id
_entity_poly.type
_entity_poly.pdbx_seq_one_letter_code
_entity_poly.pdbx_strand_id
1 'polypeptide(L)'
;MFVTNDVTVVGAGPVGLLLAAELALSGATVRVLERRDEPDKAMKAQSINVPTAGVLDRRGLLPAAEQVHREVVERMGSVVGASRFTGHFAGVVLDPGKVDWADPDLAAYASADRARLVPQPQLVSLLTGHLARLGVQVRRGVEVTSLEDTGDGVLVGTSAGTIRTGWLVGCDGGHSTVRRLAGIDFPGTDPEMTGYQAIADIADPGQLADGWTWSERGAYRYGPQPGRIATVEFDGGPADRSARVTLEDVQASLRRVSGTDVTLTALRGEPTRWTDNTRQAATYRSGRVFLAGDAAHVHPPFGGQGLNLGVGDAVNLGWKLGAVIAGWAPEDLLDTYDAERRPLGAWVLDWTRAQIGVLRGDPKSAALRQVVADLLGTRDGTTYAVKMISGVTQRTDLPGDHPLVGRFLPDLALADGTRLADHAHGGGFLLLDRTPDGAFTRLAAPWGKRVTVVADDQATPVGVLVRPDGVIAWATGATGADGLETALRRWAGAPGS
;
A
#
# COMPACT_ATOMS: atom_id res chain seq x y z
N MET A 1 -17.17 -31.64 0.74
CA MET A 1 -17.62 -30.65 -0.24
C MET A 1 -17.01 -29.32 0.18
N PHE A 2 -16.20 -28.70 -0.68
CA PHE A 2 -15.69 -27.35 -0.42
C PHE A 2 -16.86 -26.37 -0.47
N VAL A 3 -16.93 -25.45 0.49
CA VAL A 3 -17.87 -24.34 0.42
C VAL A 3 -17.18 -23.27 -0.41
N THR A 4 -17.67 -23.03 -1.62
CA THR A 4 -17.09 -22.08 -2.59
C THR A 4 -16.95 -20.65 -2.05
N ASN A 5 -17.71 -20.33 -0.99
CA ASN A 5 -17.75 -19.01 -0.37
C ASN A 5 -16.68 -18.79 0.71
N ASP A 6 -15.91 -19.82 1.06
CA ASP A 6 -14.88 -19.74 2.09
C ASP A 6 -13.57 -19.20 1.53
N VAL A 7 -13.03 -18.15 2.16
CA VAL A 7 -11.70 -17.61 1.86
C VAL A 7 -10.85 -17.64 3.12
N THR A 8 -9.65 -18.21 3.00
CA THR A 8 -8.65 -18.16 4.06
C THR A 8 -7.57 -17.16 3.68
N VAL A 9 -7.35 -16.15 4.53
CA VAL A 9 -6.26 -15.18 4.41
C VAL A 9 -5.17 -15.54 5.41
N VAL A 10 -3.94 -15.71 4.94
CA VAL A 10 -2.78 -16.08 5.77
C VAL A 10 -1.93 -14.84 6.02
N GLY A 11 -1.83 -14.41 7.28
CA GLY A 11 -1.15 -13.21 7.73
C GLY A 11 -2.13 -12.11 8.13
N ALA A 12 -2.04 -11.64 9.38
CA ALA A 12 -2.82 -10.53 9.92
C ALA A 12 -2.04 -9.21 9.96
N GLY A 13 -1.21 -9.00 8.94
CA GLY A 13 -0.65 -7.68 8.62
C GLY A 13 -1.72 -6.75 8.01
N PRO A 14 -1.38 -5.48 7.75
CA PRO A 14 -2.32 -4.51 7.20
C PRO A 14 -2.98 -4.97 5.88
N VAL A 15 -2.20 -5.62 5.01
CA VAL A 15 -2.68 -6.19 3.73
C VAL A 15 -3.73 -7.26 3.96
N GLY A 16 -3.44 -8.25 4.82
CA GLY A 16 -4.36 -9.34 5.09
C GLY A 16 -5.63 -8.90 5.82
N LEU A 17 -5.52 -7.98 6.77
CA LEU A 17 -6.68 -7.41 7.48
C LEU A 17 -7.59 -6.64 6.54
N LEU A 18 -7.02 -5.81 5.66
CA LEU A 18 -7.79 -5.06 4.67
C LEU A 18 -8.45 -6.00 3.66
N LEU A 19 -7.71 -6.96 3.10
CA LEU A 19 -8.26 -7.94 2.17
C LEU A 19 -9.42 -8.73 2.81
N ALA A 20 -9.28 -9.14 4.06
CA ALA A 20 -10.32 -9.83 4.78
C ALA A 20 -11.59 -8.96 4.95
N ALA A 21 -11.43 -7.66 5.17
CA ALA A 21 -12.54 -6.72 5.23
C ALA A 21 -13.23 -6.56 3.86
N GLU A 22 -12.47 -6.42 2.77
CA GLU A 22 -13.02 -6.32 1.40
C GLU A 22 -13.83 -7.57 1.00
N LEU A 23 -13.31 -8.75 1.34
CA LEU A 23 -13.99 -10.02 1.10
C LEU A 23 -15.28 -10.14 1.93
N ALA A 24 -15.25 -9.73 3.20
CA ALA A 24 -16.42 -9.74 4.06
C ALA A 24 -17.51 -8.77 3.57
N LEU A 25 -17.13 -7.57 3.10
CA LEU A 25 -18.06 -6.62 2.48
C LEU A 25 -18.73 -7.19 1.23
N SER A 26 -18.02 -8.05 0.50
CA SER A 26 -18.55 -8.76 -0.67
C SER A 26 -19.41 -9.99 -0.31
N GLY A 27 -19.60 -10.29 0.97
CA GLY A 27 -20.41 -11.40 1.47
C GLY A 27 -19.67 -12.75 1.56
N ALA A 28 -18.35 -12.79 1.41
CA ALA A 28 -17.57 -14.01 1.56
C ALA A 28 -17.45 -14.44 3.03
N THR A 29 -17.32 -15.74 3.29
CA THR A 29 -17.01 -16.28 4.63
C THR A 29 -15.50 -16.29 4.82
N VAL A 30 -14.98 -15.39 5.64
CA VAL A 30 -13.54 -15.13 5.74
C VAL A 30 -12.95 -15.71 7.03
N ARG A 31 -11.80 -16.39 6.89
CA ARG A 31 -10.94 -16.81 7.99
C ARG A 31 -9.57 -16.15 7.86
N VAL A 32 -9.09 -15.51 8.92
CA VAL A 32 -7.72 -14.97 8.96
C VAL A 32 -6.86 -15.80 9.90
N LEU A 33 -5.72 -16.31 9.42
CA LEU A 33 -4.73 -17.05 10.20
C LEU A 33 -3.48 -16.21 10.39
N GLU A 34 -2.97 -16.08 11.61
CA GLU A 34 -1.73 -15.36 11.92
C GLU A 34 -0.84 -16.24 12.81
N ARG A 35 0.43 -16.36 12.43
CA ARG A 35 1.38 -17.20 13.18
C ARG A 35 1.76 -16.62 14.53
N ARG A 36 1.79 -15.30 14.69
CA ARG A 36 2.15 -14.64 15.95
C ARG A 36 0.97 -14.59 16.91
N ASP A 37 1.24 -14.83 18.18
CA ASP A 37 0.25 -14.70 19.26
C ASP A 37 -0.17 -13.24 19.49
N GLU A 38 0.75 -12.30 19.28
CA GLU A 38 0.53 -10.86 19.41
C GLU A 38 0.85 -10.10 18.11
N PRO A 39 0.23 -8.93 17.88
CA PRO A 39 0.64 -8.03 16.81
C PRO A 39 2.13 -7.65 16.90
N ASP A 40 2.77 -7.54 15.74
CA ASP A 40 4.16 -7.11 15.62
C ASP A 40 4.32 -5.65 16.08
N LYS A 41 5.23 -5.43 17.04
CA LYS A 41 5.51 -4.12 17.65
C LYS A 41 6.68 -3.40 16.96
N ALA A 42 7.33 -4.02 15.97
CA ALA A 42 8.46 -3.44 15.27
C ALA A 42 8.10 -2.13 14.54
N MET A 43 9.02 -1.18 14.55
CA MET A 43 8.86 0.10 13.87
C MET A 43 9.00 -0.08 12.35
N LYS A 44 7.86 -0.19 11.67
CA LYS A 44 7.77 -0.36 10.20
C LYS A 44 7.34 0.94 9.51
N ALA A 45 6.40 0.87 8.56
CA ALA A 45 5.91 2.02 7.82
C ALA A 45 5.39 3.12 8.76
N GLN A 46 5.71 4.37 8.42
CA GLN A 46 5.39 5.56 9.21
C GLN A 46 4.23 6.38 8.61
N SER A 47 3.92 6.13 7.35
CA SER A 47 2.98 6.92 6.57
C SER A 47 2.26 6.08 5.53
N ILE A 48 1.07 6.52 5.15
CA ILE A 48 0.31 6.03 4.01
C ILE A 48 0.33 7.03 2.85
N ASN A 49 0.01 6.58 1.65
CA ASN A 49 -0.04 7.40 0.43
C ASN A 49 -1.48 7.79 0.06
N VAL A 50 -1.65 8.57 -1.01
CA VAL A 50 -2.97 9.08 -1.41
C VAL A 50 -3.94 7.94 -1.75
N PRO A 51 -3.60 6.97 -2.62
CA PRO A 51 -4.48 5.83 -2.88
C PRO A 51 -4.92 5.10 -1.61
N THR A 52 -4.01 4.89 -0.65
CA THR A 52 -4.32 4.21 0.62
C THR A 52 -5.25 5.04 1.50
N ALA A 53 -5.05 6.35 1.61
CA ALA A 53 -5.97 7.24 2.32
C ALA A 53 -7.36 7.23 1.64
N GLY A 54 -7.43 7.26 0.31
CA GLY A 54 -8.68 7.14 -0.44
C GLY A 54 -9.39 5.80 -0.23
N VAL A 55 -8.65 4.70 -0.04
CA VAL A 55 -9.24 3.41 0.36
C VAL A 55 -9.88 3.52 1.75
N LEU A 56 -9.19 4.09 2.74
CA LEU A 56 -9.75 4.28 4.07
C LEU A 56 -11.00 5.18 4.03
N ASP A 57 -10.98 6.21 3.21
CA ASP A 57 -12.12 7.12 3.00
C ASP A 57 -13.34 6.37 2.46
N ARG A 58 -13.17 5.61 1.38
CA ARG A 58 -14.23 4.78 0.80
C ARG A 58 -14.70 3.64 1.72
N ARG A 59 -14.12 3.46 2.91
CA ARG A 59 -14.58 2.52 3.94
C ARG A 59 -15.00 3.21 5.24
N GLY A 60 -15.12 4.55 5.23
CA GLY A 60 -15.50 5.35 6.39
C GLY A 60 -14.45 5.37 7.51
N LEU A 61 -13.20 5.03 7.20
CA LEU A 61 -12.08 4.97 8.14
C LEU A 61 -11.18 6.21 8.10
N LEU A 62 -11.36 7.11 7.13
CA LEU A 62 -10.55 8.32 7.00
C LEU A 62 -10.59 9.20 8.26
N PRO A 63 -11.75 9.50 8.89
CA PRO A 63 -11.77 10.34 10.09
C PRO A 63 -10.93 9.79 11.25
N ALA A 64 -10.89 8.46 11.42
CA ALA A 64 -10.07 7.82 12.43
C ALA A 64 -8.57 7.89 12.07
N ALA A 65 -8.24 7.78 10.77
CA ALA A 65 -6.87 7.97 10.27
C ALA A 65 -6.38 9.42 10.42
N GLU A 66 -7.25 10.41 10.19
CA GLU A 66 -6.96 11.83 10.45
C GLU A 66 -6.69 12.10 11.94
N GLN A 67 -7.44 11.47 12.83
CA GLN A 67 -7.18 11.57 14.26
C GLN A 67 -5.79 11.03 14.61
N VAL A 68 -5.41 9.86 14.10
CA VAL A 68 -4.06 9.30 14.27
C VAL A 68 -3.00 10.25 13.72
N HIS A 69 -3.23 10.82 12.54
CA HIS A 69 -2.32 11.78 11.93
C HIS A 69 -2.09 12.99 12.84
N ARG A 70 -3.16 13.61 13.37
CA ARG A 70 -3.05 14.76 14.28
C ARG A 70 -2.23 14.42 15.53
N GLU A 71 -2.51 13.27 16.15
CA GLU A 71 -1.76 12.82 17.33
C GLU A 71 -0.26 12.61 17.04
N VAL A 72 0.07 12.09 15.86
CA VAL A 72 1.48 11.92 15.45
C VAL A 72 2.13 13.27 15.20
N VAL A 73 1.47 14.19 14.50
CA VAL A 73 1.97 15.56 14.26
C VAL A 73 2.22 16.29 15.58
N GLU A 74 1.26 16.23 16.52
CA GLU A 74 1.39 16.85 17.85
C GLU A 74 2.60 16.31 18.62
N ARG A 75 2.84 14.99 18.58
CA ARG A 75 4.01 14.35 19.22
C ARG A 75 5.33 14.72 18.56
N MET A 76 5.34 14.99 17.26
CA MET A 76 6.52 15.43 16.53
C MET A 76 6.86 16.92 16.78
N GLY A 77 5.96 17.69 17.39
CA GLY A 77 6.18 19.08 17.76
C GLY A 77 6.40 20.02 16.56
N SER A 78 7.07 21.15 16.79
CA SER A 78 7.34 22.19 15.77
C SER A 78 8.30 21.76 14.65
N VAL A 79 8.88 20.56 14.70
CA VAL A 79 9.87 20.04 13.73
C VAL A 79 9.26 19.82 12.34
N VAL A 80 7.95 19.57 12.26
CA VAL A 80 7.23 19.43 10.97
C VAL A 80 6.65 20.78 10.49
N GLY A 81 6.62 21.80 11.36
CA GLY A 81 5.87 23.04 11.13
C GLY A 81 4.41 22.75 10.75
N ALA A 82 3.67 23.76 10.32
CA ALA A 82 2.39 23.55 9.62
C ALA A 82 2.59 22.96 8.20
N SER A 83 3.72 22.29 7.93
CA SER A 83 4.18 21.94 6.60
C SER A 83 3.73 20.53 6.20
N ARG A 84 3.36 20.36 4.94
CA ARG A 84 2.89 19.07 4.40
C ARG A 84 4.02 18.05 4.38
N PHE A 85 3.72 16.80 4.74
CA PHE A 85 4.69 15.70 4.64
C PHE A 85 4.93 15.32 3.17
N THR A 86 6.15 15.57 2.69
CA THR A 86 6.58 15.35 1.29
C THR A 86 7.52 14.15 1.14
N GLY A 87 8.16 13.70 2.20
CA GLY A 87 9.09 12.57 2.20
C GLY A 87 10.48 12.92 1.65
N HIS A 88 11.15 11.93 1.05
CA HIS A 88 12.49 12.06 0.50
C HIS A 88 12.67 11.15 -0.71
N PHE A 89 13.70 11.43 -1.53
CA PHE A 89 14.22 10.50 -2.53
C PHE A 89 15.69 10.20 -2.23
N ALA A 90 16.03 8.94 -1.95
CA ALA A 90 17.41 8.54 -1.60
C ALA A 90 18.05 9.36 -0.44
N GLY A 91 17.22 9.81 0.51
CA GLY A 91 17.58 10.66 1.64
C GLY A 91 17.52 12.17 1.37
N VAL A 92 17.44 12.61 0.11
CA VAL A 92 17.26 14.03 -0.24
C VAL A 92 15.84 14.44 0.14
N VAL A 93 15.72 15.30 1.14
CA VAL A 93 14.43 15.80 1.63
C VAL A 93 13.77 16.65 0.56
N LEU A 94 12.49 16.39 0.30
CA LEU A 94 11.70 17.15 -0.67
C LEU A 94 11.11 18.38 0.04
N ASP A 95 11.56 19.58 -0.32
CA ASP A 95 11.12 20.82 0.34
C ASP A 95 9.64 21.12 0.02
N PRO A 96 8.73 21.12 1.02
CA PRO A 96 7.32 21.43 0.79
C PRO A 96 7.08 22.83 0.19
N GLY A 97 7.98 23.78 0.41
CA GLY A 97 7.91 25.14 -0.17
C GLY A 97 8.23 25.19 -1.66
N LYS A 98 8.82 24.12 -2.22
CA LYS A 98 9.12 23.98 -3.65
C LYS A 98 8.09 23.14 -4.40
N VAL A 99 7.11 22.57 -3.73
CA VAL A 99 6.07 21.78 -4.39
C VAL A 99 5.04 22.72 -5.03
N ASP A 100 4.70 22.48 -6.29
CA ASP A 100 3.52 23.06 -6.92
C ASP A 100 2.25 22.38 -6.41
N TRP A 101 1.72 22.86 -5.28
CA TRP A 101 0.48 22.33 -4.71
C TRP A 101 -0.77 22.66 -5.56
N ALA A 102 -0.64 23.53 -6.56
CA ALA A 102 -1.69 23.79 -7.54
C ALA A 102 -1.61 22.86 -8.76
N ASP A 103 -0.60 21.97 -8.84
CA ASP A 103 -0.54 20.92 -9.86
C ASP A 103 -1.85 20.11 -9.83
N PRO A 104 -2.54 19.92 -10.97
CA PRO A 104 -3.85 19.28 -11.00
C PRO A 104 -3.89 17.88 -10.40
N ASP A 105 -2.80 17.10 -10.54
CA ASP A 105 -2.76 15.74 -9.99
C ASP A 105 -2.61 15.75 -8.46
N LEU A 106 -2.01 16.77 -7.86
CA LEU A 106 -1.91 16.90 -6.40
C LEU A 106 -3.17 17.54 -5.82
N ALA A 107 -3.66 18.62 -6.44
CA ALA A 107 -4.83 19.36 -5.98
C ALA A 107 -6.11 18.50 -5.98
N ALA A 108 -6.19 17.51 -6.86
CA ALA A 108 -7.32 16.58 -6.96
C ALA A 108 -7.50 15.64 -5.76
N TYR A 109 -6.56 15.58 -4.81
CA TYR A 109 -6.63 14.67 -3.66
C TYR A 109 -6.29 15.35 -2.32
N ALA A 110 -6.68 16.62 -2.17
CA ALA A 110 -6.37 17.42 -0.99
C ALA A 110 -6.91 16.82 0.32
N SER A 111 -7.97 16.00 0.28
CA SER A 111 -8.51 15.33 1.48
C SER A 111 -7.51 14.35 2.11
N ALA A 112 -6.74 13.64 1.28
CA ALA A 112 -5.79 12.62 1.72
C ALA A 112 -4.61 13.19 2.52
N ASP A 113 -4.29 14.48 2.36
CA ASP A 113 -3.18 15.14 3.06
C ASP A 113 -3.34 15.10 4.59
N ARG A 114 -4.58 15.05 5.09
CA ARG A 114 -4.90 15.02 6.52
C ARG A 114 -4.71 13.65 7.17
N ALA A 115 -4.40 12.62 6.38
CA ALA A 115 -4.26 11.25 6.84
C ALA A 115 -2.94 10.60 6.40
N ARG A 116 -1.90 11.38 6.06
CA ARG A 116 -0.62 10.82 5.56
C ARG A 116 0.24 10.14 6.64
N LEU A 117 0.38 10.72 7.83
CA LEU A 117 1.17 10.19 8.93
C LEU A 117 0.36 9.18 9.78
N VAL A 118 0.14 7.99 9.23
CA VAL A 118 -0.51 6.88 9.92
C VAL A 118 0.50 5.73 10.05
N PRO A 119 1.17 5.58 11.21
CA PRO A 119 2.12 4.50 11.37
C PRO A 119 1.43 3.14 11.38
N GLN A 120 2.16 2.12 10.92
CA GLN A 120 1.60 0.79 10.67
C GLN A 120 0.89 0.15 11.88
N PRO A 121 1.39 0.24 13.13
CA PRO A 121 0.68 -0.33 14.27
C PRO A 121 -0.72 0.27 14.48
N GLN A 122 -0.85 1.58 14.28
CA GLN A 122 -2.14 2.29 14.37
C GLN A 122 -3.05 1.87 13.21
N LEU A 123 -2.53 1.75 11.99
CA LEU A 123 -3.31 1.23 10.86
C LEU A 123 -3.81 -0.20 11.11
N VAL A 124 -2.95 -1.09 11.62
CA VAL A 124 -3.32 -2.46 12.00
C VAL A 124 -4.41 -2.46 13.07
N SER A 125 -4.33 -1.59 14.06
CA SER A 125 -5.36 -1.42 15.08
C SER A 125 -6.71 -0.99 14.48
N LEU A 126 -6.70 0.04 13.62
CA LEU A 126 -7.88 0.53 12.92
C LEU A 126 -8.53 -0.57 12.07
N LEU A 127 -7.74 -1.29 11.28
CA LEU A 127 -8.22 -2.37 10.42
C LEU A 127 -8.71 -3.57 11.23
N THR A 128 -8.06 -3.91 12.34
CA THR A 128 -8.53 -4.98 13.25
C THR A 128 -9.89 -4.62 13.84
N GLY A 129 -10.06 -3.38 14.29
CA GLY A 129 -11.35 -2.90 14.80
C GLY A 129 -12.45 -2.88 13.73
N HIS A 130 -12.11 -2.52 12.49
CA HIS A 130 -13.03 -2.58 11.35
C HIS A 130 -13.44 -4.02 11.03
N LEU A 131 -12.49 -4.94 10.96
CA LEU A 131 -12.71 -6.35 10.69
C LEU A 131 -13.60 -7.01 11.76
N ALA A 132 -13.41 -6.64 13.03
CA ALA A 132 -14.27 -7.09 14.13
C ALA A 132 -15.73 -6.60 13.99
N ARG A 133 -15.96 -5.37 13.52
CA ARG A 133 -17.30 -4.85 13.23
C ARG A 133 -17.99 -5.60 12.07
N LEU A 134 -17.21 -6.15 11.15
CA LEU A 134 -17.68 -7.02 10.07
C LEU A 134 -17.87 -8.48 10.52
N GLY A 135 -17.62 -8.80 11.79
CA GLY A 135 -17.79 -10.14 12.35
C GLY A 135 -16.69 -11.14 11.99
N VAL A 136 -15.58 -10.69 11.40
CA VAL A 136 -14.45 -11.56 11.04
C VAL A 136 -13.42 -11.57 12.16
N GLN A 137 -13.07 -12.77 12.63
CA GLN A 137 -12.09 -12.98 13.69
C GLN A 137 -10.73 -13.41 13.15
N VAL A 138 -9.66 -12.89 13.76
CA VAL A 138 -8.28 -13.30 13.49
C VAL A 138 -7.90 -14.45 14.42
N ARG A 139 -7.50 -15.58 13.86
CA ARG A 139 -6.93 -16.71 14.61
C ARG A 139 -5.42 -16.56 14.69
N ARG A 140 -4.95 -16.13 15.85
CA ARG A 140 -3.52 -15.96 16.17
C ARG A 140 -2.90 -17.28 16.66
N GLY A 141 -1.57 -17.38 16.62
CA GLY A 141 -0.83 -18.59 16.97
C GLY A 141 -1.00 -19.76 15.99
N VAL A 142 -1.56 -19.51 14.79
CA VAL A 142 -1.82 -20.55 13.78
C VAL A 142 -0.90 -20.35 12.59
N GLU A 143 0.05 -21.26 12.43
CA GLU A 143 1.00 -21.26 11.32
C GLU A 143 0.52 -22.20 10.22
N VAL A 144 0.56 -21.74 8.96
CA VAL A 144 0.34 -22.58 7.78
C VAL A 144 1.63 -23.34 7.46
N THR A 145 1.52 -24.65 7.27
CA THR A 145 2.67 -25.55 7.08
C THR A 145 2.62 -26.33 5.77
N SER A 146 1.44 -26.51 5.18
CA SER A 146 1.27 -27.16 3.88
C SER A 146 0.03 -26.62 3.15
N LEU A 147 0.02 -26.71 1.83
CA LEU A 147 -1.16 -26.44 1.01
C LEU A 147 -1.23 -27.41 -0.17
N GLU A 148 -2.44 -27.71 -0.62
CA GLU A 148 -2.72 -28.48 -1.83
C GLU A 148 -3.94 -27.84 -2.50
N ASP A 149 -3.77 -27.33 -3.73
CA ASP A 149 -4.89 -26.91 -4.57
C ASP A 149 -5.48 -28.15 -5.25
N THR A 150 -6.76 -28.41 -4.98
CA THR A 150 -7.50 -29.57 -5.46
C THR A 150 -8.33 -29.28 -6.72
N GLY A 151 -8.31 -28.04 -7.21
CA GLY A 151 -9.09 -27.58 -8.37
C GLY A 151 -10.51 -27.12 -8.03
N ASP A 152 -11.14 -27.71 -7.00
CA ASP A 152 -12.44 -27.27 -6.45
C ASP A 152 -12.32 -26.58 -5.07
N GLY A 153 -11.10 -26.51 -4.53
CA GLY A 153 -10.76 -25.78 -3.31
C GLY A 153 -9.30 -25.99 -2.92
N VAL A 154 -8.94 -25.56 -1.71
CA VAL A 154 -7.58 -25.69 -1.16
C VAL A 154 -7.63 -26.43 0.18
N LEU A 155 -6.82 -27.47 0.31
CA LEU A 155 -6.49 -28.10 1.58
C LEU A 155 -5.31 -27.36 2.21
N VAL A 156 -5.44 -26.90 3.45
CA VAL A 156 -4.41 -26.13 4.14
C VAL A 156 -4.06 -26.83 5.44
N GLY A 157 -2.83 -27.33 5.56
CA GLY A 157 -2.30 -27.83 6.82
C GLY A 157 -1.82 -26.68 7.70
N THR A 158 -2.20 -26.72 8.97
CA THR A 158 -1.78 -25.71 9.96
C THR A 158 -1.24 -26.38 11.22
N SER A 159 -0.57 -25.60 12.08
CA SER A 159 -0.18 -26.03 13.43
C SER A 159 -1.36 -26.48 14.30
N ALA A 160 -2.60 -26.09 13.95
CA ALA A 160 -3.83 -26.46 14.63
C ALA A 160 -4.65 -27.54 13.86
N GLY A 161 -4.06 -28.19 12.87
CA GLY A 161 -4.70 -29.21 12.03
C GLY A 161 -5.07 -28.73 10.63
N THR A 162 -5.68 -29.60 9.84
CA THR A 162 -6.02 -29.33 8.44
C THR A 162 -7.36 -28.61 8.31
N ILE A 163 -7.42 -27.60 7.45
CA ILE A 163 -8.66 -26.92 7.07
C ILE A 163 -8.91 -27.03 5.57
N ARG A 164 -10.18 -26.88 5.19
CA ARG A 164 -10.63 -26.74 3.79
C ARG A 164 -11.12 -25.31 3.57
N THR A 165 -10.82 -24.76 2.40
CA THR A 165 -11.26 -23.41 2.00
C THR A 165 -11.51 -23.39 0.49
N GLY A 166 -12.41 -22.56 -0.01
CA GLY A 166 -12.60 -22.40 -1.45
C GLY A 166 -11.41 -21.67 -2.10
N TRP A 167 -10.87 -20.69 -1.39
CA TRP A 167 -9.74 -19.88 -1.85
C TRP A 167 -8.73 -19.62 -0.73
N LEU A 168 -7.45 -19.46 -1.09
CA LEU A 168 -6.37 -19.13 -0.16
C LEU A 168 -5.64 -17.88 -0.64
N VAL A 169 -5.39 -16.92 0.25
CA VAL A 169 -4.58 -15.74 -0.07
C VAL A 169 -3.43 -15.59 0.93
N GLY A 170 -2.20 -15.62 0.41
CA GLY A 170 -0.97 -15.37 1.17
C GLY A 170 -0.71 -13.87 1.32
N CYS A 171 -0.86 -13.38 2.55
CA CYS A 171 -0.53 -12.03 3.01
C CYS A 171 0.55 -12.11 4.13
N ASP A 172 1.39 -13.13 4.08
CA ASP A 172 2.25 -13.64 5.16
C ASP A 172 3.70 -13.11 5.11
N GLY A 173 3.92 -12.01 4.40
CA GLY A 173 5.17 -11.24 4.39
C GLY A 173 6.23 -11.73 3.41
N GLY A 174 7.39 -11.07 3.40
CA GLY A 174 8.49 -11.34 2.45
C GLY A 174 9.00 -12.79 2.43
N HIS A 175 8.87 -13.50 3.56
CA HIS A 175 9.23 -14.91 3.72
C HIS A 175 8.02 -15.85 3.57
N SER A 176 7.04 -15.44 2.76
CA SER A 176 5.77 -16.13 2.54
C SER A 176 5.93 -17.64 2.43
N THR A 177 5.28 -18.35 3.34
CA THR A 177 5.13 -19.80 3.30
C THR A 177 4.15 -20.19 2.20
N VAL A 178 3.08 -19.41 2.00
CA VAL A 178 2.11 -19.65 0.93
C VAL A 178 2.78 -19.60 -0.45
N ARG A 179 3.59 -18.58 -0.75
CA ARG A 179 4.32 -18.48 -2.03
C ARG A 179 5.18 -19.70 -2.30
N ARG A 180 5.98 -20.14 -1.30
CA ARG A 180 6.87 -21.29 -1.44
C ARG A 180 6.10 -22.58 -1.66
N LEU A 181 5.06 -22.82 -0.87
CA LEU A 181 4.26 -24.05 -0.96
C LEU A 181 3.42 -24.10 -2.26
N ALA A 182 3.05 -22.95 -2.81
CA ALA A 182 2.39 -22.85 -4.11
C ALA A 182 3.36 -23.01 -5.30
N GLY A 183 4.66 -23.16 -5.06
CA GLY A 183 5.67 -23.30 -6.12
C GLY A 183 5.85 -22.04 -6.96
N ILE A 184 5.53 -20.86 -6.41
CA ILE A 184 5.63 -19.59 -7.16
C ILE A 184 7.04 -19.03 -7.00
N ASP A 185 7.74 -18.87 -8.13
CA ASP A 185 9.08 -18.29 -8.19
C ASP A 185 9.11 -16.85 -7.68
N PHE A 186 10.26 -16.46 -7.12
CA PHE A 186 10.48 -15.11 -6.56
C PHE A 186 11.74 -14.45 -7.15
N PRO A 187 11.78 -14.20 -8.48
CA PRO A 187 12.90 -13.57 -9.15
C PRO A 187 13.18 -12.16 -8.64
N GLY A 188 14.43 -11.72 -8.83
CA GLY A 188 14.87 -10.37 -8.48
C GLY A 188 16.35 -10.35 -8.11
N THR A 189 16.76 -9.32 -7.38
CA THR A 189 18.16 -9.11 -7.00
C THR A 189 18.44 -9.56 -5.58
N ASP A 190 19.65 -10.08 -5.39
CA ASP A 190 20.24 -10.31 -4.08
C ASP A 190 20.64 -8.99 -3.41
N PRO A 191 20.76 -8.98 -2.07
CA PRO A 191 21.11 -7.77 -1.35
C PRO A 191 22.56 -7.34 -1.61
N GLU A 192 22.78 -6.04 -1.74
CA GLU A 192 24.10 -5.41 -1.76
C GLU A 192 24.36 -4.58 -0.51
N MET A 193 23.34 -4.37 0.33
CA MET A 193 23.44 -3.57 1.55
C MET A 193 22.86 -4.25 2.79
N THR A 194 23.36 -3.81 3.93
CA THR A 194 22.77 -4.01 5.25
C THR A 194 22.30 -2.68 5.81
N GLY A 195 21.06 -2.62 6.26
CA GLY A 195 20.52 -1.48 6.98
C GLY A 195 20.06 -1.86 8.38
N TYR A 196 20.29 -0.98 9.35
CA TYR A 196 19.75 -1.11 10.71
C TYR A 196 18.79 0.02 11.01
N GLN A 197 17.78 -0.25 11.83
CA GLN A 197 16.89 0.76 12.35
C GLN A 197 16.61 0.48 13.83
N ALA A 198 16.72 1.52 14.65
CA ALA A 198 16.53 1.44 16.09
C ALA A 198 16.03 2.76 16.67
N ILE A 199 15.52 2.68 17.90
CA ILE A 199 15.44 3.81 18.82
C ILE A 199 16.44 3.49 19.92
N ALA A 200 17.37 4.40 20.20
CA ALA A 200 18.41 4.19 21.18
C ALA A 200 18.65 5.45 22.02
N ASP A 201 19.13 5.23 23.24
CA ASP A 201 19.71 6.30 24.04
C ASP A 201 21.13 6.58 23.53
N ILE A 202 21.45 7.86 23.33
CA ILE A 202 22.73 8.30 22.77
C ILE A 202 23.40 9.19 23.83
N ALA A 203 24.62 8.86 24.24
CA ALA A 203 25.31 9.59 25.31
C ALA A 203 25.58 11.06 24.93
N ASP A 204 25.98 11.29 23.68
CA ASP A 204 26.25 12.61 23.12
C ASP A 204 25.65 12.72 21.72
N PRO A 205 24.35 13.02 21.60
CA PRO A 205 23.66 13.11 20.32
C PRO A 205 24.17 14.27 19.45
N GLY A 206 24.89 15.25 20.02
CA GLY A 206 25.44 16.39 19.29
C GLY A 206 26.54 16.00 18.29
N GLN A 207 27.08 14.78 18.39
CA GLN A 207 28.01 14.22 17.40
C GLN A 207 27.34 13.86 16.08
N LEU A 208 26.01 13.74 16.03
CA LEU A 208 25.27 13.39 14.83
C LEU A 208 24.56 14.62 14.26
N ALA A 209 24.73 14.85 12.97
CA ALA A 209 23.86 15.76 12.24
C ALA A 209 22.42 15.24 12.23
N ASP A 210 21.45 16.15 12.39
CA ASP A 210 20.02 15.82 12.27
C ASP A 210 19.63 15.53 10.82
N GLY A 211 18.71 14.58 10.62
CA GLY A 211 18.28 14.15 9.29
C GLY A 211 19.24 13.18 8.60
N TRP A 212 19.18 13.16 7.27
CA TRP A 212 19.99 12.27 6.43
C TRP A 212 21.41 12.81 6.25
N THR A 213 22.40 11.95 6.42
CA THR A 213 23.82 12.24 6.20
C THR A 213 24.45 11.11 5.40
N TRP A 214 25.28 11.47 4.41
CA TRP A 214 25.96 10.54 3.52
C TRP A 214 27.46 10.58 3.76
N SER A 215 28.11 9.43 3.57
CA SER A 215 29.56 9.29 3.60
C SER A 215 30.03 8.29 2.55
N GLU A 216 31.34 8.15 2.38
CA GLU A 216 31.92 7.14 1.48
C GLU A 216 31.58 5.70 1.91
N ARG A 217 31.22 5.52 3.19
CA ARG A 217 30.90 4.20 3.77
C ARG A 217 29.40 3.89 3.78
N GLY A 218 28.56 4.82 3.31
CA GLY A 218 27.11 4.62 3.22
C GLY A 218 26.36 5.87 3.68
N ALA A 219 25.31 5.67 4.48
CA ALA A 219 24.50 6.77 4.98
C ALA A 219 23.91 6.45 6.36
N TYR A 220 23.54 7.50 7.09
CA TYR A 220 22.66 7.37 8.24
C TYR A 220 21.58 8.43 8.24
N ARG A 221 20.56 8.18 9.05
CA ARG A 221 19.55 9.16 9.42
C ARG A 221 19.40 9.21 10.93
N TYR A 222 19.56 10.39 11.49
CA TYR A 222 19.16 10.68 12.86
C TYR A 222 17.82 11.44 12.85
N GLY A 223 16.92 11.12 13.79
CA GLY A 223 15.59 11.75 13.86
C GLY A 223 14.48 11.04 13.04
N PRO A 224 13.28 11.64 12.94
CA PRO A 224 12.92 12.99 13.41
C PRO A 224 12.54 13.03 14.90
N GLN A 225 12.37 11.86 15.53
CA GLN A 225 12.16 11.75 16.97
C GLN A 225 13.50 11.44 17.65
N PRO A 226 13.72 11.93 18.89
CA PRO A 226 14.96 11.69 19.62
C PRO A 226 15.34 10.21 19.69
N GLY A 227 16.63 9.93 19.52
CA GLY A 227 17.19 8.57 19.58
C GLY A 227 16.89 7.66 18.39
N ARG A 228 16.03 8.08 17.44
CA ARG A 228 15.78 7.28 16.24
C ARG A 228 16.97 7.34 15.30
N ILE A 229 17.48 6.16 14.94
CA ILE A 229 18.61 5.97 14.03
C ILE A 229 18.21 5.00 12.93
N ALA A 230 18.59 5.30 11.69
CA ALA A 230 18.68 4.34 10.61
C ALA A 230 20.08 4.42 9.99
N THR A 231 20.69 3.28 9.68
CA THR A 231 22.00 3.20 8.99
C THR A 231 21.89 2.37 7.74
N VAL A 232 22.79 2.61 6.80
CA VAL A 232 22.87 1.92 5.51
C VAL A 232 24.32 1.70 5.14
N GLU A 233 24.71 0.45 4.96
CA GLU A 233 26.07 0.02 4.65
C GLU A 233 26.08 -0.84 3.40
N PHE A 234 26.92 -0.51 2.43
CA PHE A 234 27.05 -1.27 1.18
C PHE A 234 28.12 -2.36 1.33
N ASP A 235 27.81 -3.36 2.15
CA ASP A 235 28.72 -4.43 2.59
C ASP A 235 28.51 -5.78 1.87
N GLY A 236 27.62 -5.84 0.88
CA GLY A 236 27.21 -7.08 0.21
C GLY A 236 26.10 -7.84 0.94
N GLY A 237 25.51 -7.24 1.98
CA GLY A 237 24.43 -7.83 2.77
C GLY A 237 24.91 -8.71 3.93
N PRO A 238 24.02 -9.06 4.86
CA PRO A 238 24.39 -9.78 6.07
C PRO A 238 24.60 -11.27 5.79
N ALA A 239 25.66 -11.85 6.37
CA ALA A 239 25.97 -13.28 6.27
C ALA A 239 24.84 -14.18 6.82
N ASP A 240 24.25 -13.79 7.96
CA ASP A 240 23.05 -14.43 8.50
C ASP A 240 21.95 -13.38 8.65
N ARG A 241 20.90 -13.49 7.83
CA ARG A 241 19.72 -12.61 7.84
C ARG A 241 18.82 -12.82 9.06
N SER A 242 18.92 -13.95 9.74
CA SER A 242 18.09 -14.34 10.88
C SER A 242 18.68 -14.00 12.25
N ALA A 243 19.99 -13.71 12.31
CA ALA A 243 20.66 -13.31 13.54
C ALA A 243 19.96 -12.12 14.22
N ARG A 244 19.85 -12.18 15.56
CA ARG A 244 19.29 -11.09 16.36
C ARG A 244 20.21 -9.87 16.28
N VAL A 245 19.63 -8.68 16.11
CA VAL A 245 20.36 -7.41 16.12
C VAL A 245 20.61 -6.96 17.55
N THR A 246 21.84 -6.59 17.88
CA THR A 246 22.24 -6.07 19.20
C THR A 246 22.49 -4.56 19.20
N LEU A 247 22.69 -3.97 20.39
CA LEU A 247 23.08 -2.58 20.54
C LEU A 247 24.43 -2.30 19.87
N GLU A 248 25.36 -3.25 20.03
CA GLU A 248 26.71 -3.21 19.47
C GLU A 248 26.69 -3.21 17.94
N ASP A 249 25.81 -4.00 17.31
CA ASP A 249 25.64 -4.01 15.85
C ASP A 249 25.24 -2.62 15.33
N VAL A 250 24.21 -2.02 15.95
CA VAL A 250 23.70 -0.70 15.56
C VAL A 250 24.74 0.38 15.80
N GLN A 251 25.44 0.35 16.95
CA GLN A 251 26.50 1.30 17.26
C GLN A 251 27.67 1.19 16.29
N ALA A 252 28.13 -0.03 16.01
CA ALA A 252 29.25 -0.27 15.11
C ALA A 252 28.91 0.19 13.68
N SER A 253 27.69 -0.09 13.23
CA SER A 253 27.15 0.42 11.96
C SER A 253 27.16 1.94 11.93
N LEU A 254 26.57 2.59 12.94
CA LEU A 254 26.46 4.04 13.01
C LEU A 254 27.84 4.72 12.98
N ARG A 255 28.80 4.24 13.78
CA ARG A 255 30.18 4.78 13.78
C ARG A 255 30.85 4.66 12.42
N ARG A 256 30.66 3.54 11.71
CA ARG A 256 31.24 3.34 10.37
C ARG A 256 30.70 4.33 9.36
N VAL A 257 29.39 4.58 9.36
CA VAL A 257 28.75 5.47 8.37
C VAL A 257 28.82 6.96 8.76
N SER A 258 28.87 7.29 10.05
CA SER A 258 28.97 8.68 10.53
C SER A 258 30.41 9.19 10.56
N GLY A 259 31.40 8.30 10.74
CA GLY A 259 32.78 8.68 11.00
C GLY A 259 33.00 9.28 12.40
N THR A 260 32.07 9.06 13.33
CA THR A 260 32.12 9.59 14.71
C THR A 260 32.32 8.45 15.73
N ASP A 261 32.75 8.78 16.95
CA ASP A 261 32.86 7.80 18.06
C ASP A 261 31.61 7.79 18.96
N VAL A 262 30.45 8.01 18.34
CA VAL A 262 29.17 8.08 19.05
C VAL A 262 28.91 6.83 19.89
N THR A 263 28.36 7.01 21.08
CA THR A 263 28.07 5.91 22.01
C THR A 263 26.56 5.77 22.22
N LEU A 264 26.03 4.57 21.93
CA LEU A 264 24.68 4.16 22.24
C LEU A 264 24.68 3.43 23.58
N THR A 265 23.82 3.83 24.51
CA THR A 265 23.81 3.30 25.88
C THR A 265 22.69 2.29 26.14
N ALA A 266 21.59 2.36 25.39
CA ALA A 266 20.48 1.42 25.50
C ALA A 266 19.62 1.41 24.23
N LEU A 267 18.99 0.26 23.93
CA LEU A 267 17.93 0.17 22.92
C LEU A 267 16.55 0.40 23.56
N ARG A 268 15.73 1.22 22.92
CA ARG A 268 14.34 1.52 23.29
C ARG A 268 13.38 0.82 22.33
N GLY A 269 13.33 -0.51 22.41
CA GLY A 269 12.53 -1.36 21.55
C GLY A 269 13.38 -2.36 20.76
N GLU A 270 12.72 -3.17 19.94
CA GLU A 270 13.41 -4.17 19.11
C GLU A 270 14.04 -3.51 17.88
N PRO A 271 15.38 -3.55 17.73
CA PRO A 271 16.04 -3.05 16.53
C PRO A 271 15.77 -4.01 15.37
N THR A 272 15.70 -3.47 14.17
CA THR A 272 15.45 -4.25 12.96
C THR A 272 16.62 -4.14 12.00
N ARG A 273 16.94 -5.24 11.32
CA ARG A 273 17.83 -5.26 10.16
C ARG A 273 17.02 -5.46 8.89
N TRP A 274 17.42 -4.80 7.83
CA TRP A 274 16.82 -4.90 6.51
C TRP A 274 17.91 -4.84 5.43
N THR A 275 17.53 -5.15 4.21
CA THR A 275 18.42 -5.17 3.04
C THR A 275 17.72 -4.53 1.84
N ASP A 276 18.42 -4.36 0.74
CA ASP A 276 17.90 -3.90 -0.55
C ASP A 276 17.49 -5.02 -1.52
N ASN A 277 17.37 -6.26 -1.03
CA ASN A 277 16.85 -7.35 -1.85
C ASN A 277 15.50 -6.94 -2.46
N THR A 278 15.43 -7.03 -3.79
CA THR A 278 14.31 -6.49 -4.55
C THR A 278 13.76 -7.62 -5.41
N ARG A 279 12.62 -8.20 -5.01
CA ARG A 279 12.07 -9.43 -5.61
C ARG A 279 10.57 -9.34 -5.77
N GLN A 280 10.04 -9.99 -6.80
CA GLN A 280 8.61 -10.03 -7.10
C GLN A 280 8.21 -11.43 -7.51
N ALA A 281 7.01 -11.86 -7.11
CA ALA A 281 6.46 -13.15 -7.50
C ALA A 281 6.26 -13.18 -9.01
N ALA A 282 6.66 -14.29 -9.65
CA ALA A 282 6.53 -14.45 -11.10
C ALA A 282 5.07 -14.39 -11.58
N THR A 283 4.14 -14.78 -10.70
CA THR A 283 2.70 -14.58 -10.86
C THR A 283 2.07 -14.34 -9.48
N TYR A 284 0.98 -13.58 -9.44
CA TYR A 284 0.21 -13.33 -8.22
C TYR A 284 -0.91 -14.35 -7.99
N ARG A 285 -1.13 -15.28 -8.94
CA ARG A 285 -2.17 -16.32 -8.90
C ARG A 285 -1.60 -17.68 -9.31
N SER A 286 -1.94 -18.72 -8.55
CA SER A 286 -1.75 -20.12 -8.93
C SER A 286 -3.03 -20.88 -8.59
N GLY A 287 -3.85 -21.15 -9.60
CA GLY A 287 -5.17 -21.77 -9.42
C GLY A 287 -6.05 -20.96 -8.46
N ARG A 288 -6.35 -21.55 -7.29
CA ARG A 288 -7.16 -20.97 -6.20
C ARG A 288 -6.33 -20.29 -5.10
N VAL A 289 -5.02 -20.18 -5.31
CA VAL A 289 -4.07 -19.54 -4.39
C VAL A 289 -3.61 -18.19 -4.95
N PHE A 290 -3.67 -17.14 -4.13
CA PHE A 290 -3.23 -15.79 -4.47
C PHE A 290 -2.16 -15.30 -3.50
N LEU A 291 -1.37 -14.31 -3.93
CA LEU A 291 -0.40 -13.60 -3.09
C LEU A 291 -0.67 -12.11 -3.11
N ALA A 292 -0.58 -11.43 -1.96
CA ALA A 292 -0.74 -9.98 -1.86
C ALA A 292 0.27 -9.35 -0.89
N GLY A 293 0.68 -8.11 -1.17
CA GLY A 293 1.65 -7.38 -0.33
C GLY A 293 3.04 -8.01 -0.36
N ASP A 294 3.73 -7.99 0.78
CA ASP A 294 5.11 -8.48 0.87
C ASP A 294 5.29 -9.95 0.47
N ALA A 295 4.21 -10.76 0.47
CA ALA A 295 4.24 -12.12 -0.04
C ALA A 295 4.48 -12.16 -1.56
N ALA A 296 4.01 -11.14 -2.29
CA ALA A 296 4.11 -10.97 -3.73
C ALA A 296 5.28 -10.08 -4.15
N HIS A 297 5.77 -9.17 -3.32
CA HIS A 297 6.88 -8.27 -3.66
C HIS A 297 7.62 -7.76 -2.44
N VAL A 298 8.96 -7.72 -2.49
CA VAL A 298 9.80 -7.11 -1.46
C VAL A 298 10.77 -6.15 -2.10
N HIS A 299 11.03 -5.06 -1.41
CA HIS A 299 11.94 -4.01 -1.85
C HIS A 299 12.40 -3.22 -0.62
N PRO A 300 13.50 -2.45 -0.69
CA PRO A 300 13.94 -1.64 0.44
C PRO A 300 12.92 -0.55 0.80
N PRO A 301 12.90 -0.08 2.06
CA PRO A 301 11.83 0.76 2.60
C PRO A 301 11.86 2.24 2.13
N PHE A 302 12.81 2.61 1.26
CA PHE A 302 12.98 4.00 0.82
C PHE A 302 11.76 4.53 0.06
N GLY A 303 11.26 5.69 0.50
CA GLY A 303 10.05 6.30 -0.05
C GLY A 303 8.73 5.72 0.46
N GLY A 304 8.76 4.76 1.40
CA GLY A 304 7.54 4.31 2.11
C GLY A 304 6.50 3.60 1.25
N GLN A 305 6.91 2.92 0.17
CA GLN A 305 5.98 2.41 -0.84
C GLN A 305 5.38 1.02 -0.52
N GLY A 306 6.07 0.15 0.23
CA GLY A 306 5.72 -1.27 0.31
C GLY A 306 4.35 -1.55 0.92
N LEU A 307 4.06 -0.94 2.08
CA LEU A 307 2.73 -1.00 2.70
C LEU A 307 1.64 -0.57 1.71
N ASN A 308 1.84 0.56 1.03
CA ASN A 308 0.86 1.17 0.16
C ASN A 308 0.62 0.36 -1.12
N LEU A 309 1.67 -0.25 -1.66
CA LEU A 309 1.56 -1.19 -2.78
C LEU A 309 0.70 -2.40 -2.39
N GLY A 310 0.94 -2.97 -1.21
CA GLY A 310 0.15 -4.09 -0.68
C GLY A 310 -1.31 -3.74 -0.35
N VAL A 311 -1.60 -2.52 0.14
CA VAL A 311 -2.99 -2.05 0.29
C VAL A 311 -3.69 -2.05 -1.05
N GLY A 312 -3.03 -1.53 -2.10
CA GLY A 312 -3.56 -1.54 -3.47
C GLY A 312 -3.86 -2.96 -3.97
N ASP A 313 -3.03 -3.94 -3.60
CA ASP A 313 -3.26 -5.35 -3.93
C ASP A 313 -4.50 -5.90 -3.24
N ALA A 314 -4.63 -5.64 -1.93
CA ALA A 314 -5.74 -6.13 -1.11
C ALA A 314 -7.09 -5.62 -1.64
N VAL A 315 -7.21 -4.33 -1.95
CA VAL A 315 -8.46 -3.78 -2.49
C VAL A 315 -8.73 -4.25 -3.90
N ASN A 316 -7.71 -4.39 -4.74
CA ASN A 316 -7.90 -4.84 -6.12
C ASN A 316 -8.38 -6.30 -6.17
N LEU A 317 -7.78 -7.19 -5.36
CA LEU A 317 -8.18 -8.60 -5.30
C LEU A 317 -9.50 -8.78 -4.55
N GLY A 318 -9.71 -8.06 -3.45
CA GLY A 318 -10.82 -8.30 -2.52
C GLY A 318 -12.20 -8.26 -3.19
N TRP A 319 -12.48 -7.21 -3.96
CA TRP A 319 -13.77 -7.10 -4.65
C TRP A 319 -13.90 -8.09 -5.82
N LYS A 320 -12.81 -8.38 -6.55
CA LYS A 320 -12.84 -9.32 -7.69
C LYS A 320 -13.09 -10.74 -7.22
N LEU A 321 -12.38 -11.16 -6.17
CA LEU A 321 -12.59 -12.47 -5.56
C LEU A 321 -13.98 -12.56 -4.91
N GLY A 322 -14.41 -11.51 -4.23
CA GLY A 322 -15.77 -11.38 -3.72
C GLY A 322 -16.84 -11.52 -4.81
N ALA A 323 -16.62 -10.90 -5.98
CA ALA A 323 -17.53 -10.96 -7.13
C ALA A 323 -17.70 -12.37 -7.71
N VAL A 324 -16.59 -13.09 -7.86
CA VAL A 324 -16.58 -14.48 -8.33
C VAL A 324 -17.25 -15.40 -7.32
N ILE A 325 -16.97 -15.22 -6.02
CA ILE A 325 -17.61 -15.97 -4.94
C ILE A 325 -19.11 -15.73 -4.92
N ALA A 326 -19.55 -14.49 -5.11
CA ALA A 326 -20.96 -14.12 -5.17
C ALA A 326 -21.66 -14.57 -6.48
N GLY A 327 -20.92 -15.13 -7.44
CA GLY A 327 -21.46 -15.77 -8.64
C GLY A 327 -21.93 -14.83 -9.74
N TRP A 328 -21.68 -13.52 -9.63
CA TRP A 328 -22.09 -12.55 -10.65
C TRP A 328 -20.97 -12.11 -11.59
N ALA A 329 -19.71 -12.46 -11.28
CA ALA A 329 -18.56 -12.26 -12.15
C ALA A 329 -17.95 -13.60 -12.61
N PRO A 330 -17.44 -13.66 -13.85
CA PRO A 330 -16.70 -14.82 -14.34
C PRO A 330 -15.33 -14.93 -13.64
N GLU A 331 -14.79 -16.15 -13.58
CA GLU A 331 -13.51 -16.42 -12.89
C GLU A 331 -12.29 -15.77 -13.57
N ASP A 332 -12.37 -15.52 -14.88
CA ASP A 332 -11.31 -14.83 -15.65
C ASP A 332 -11.14 -13.36 -15.23
N LEU A 333 -12.11 -12.76 -14.52
CA LEU A 333 -11.92 -11.47 -13.86
C LEU A 333 -10.73 -11.52 -12.89
N LEU A 334 -10.46 -12.66 -12.26
CA LEU A 334 -9.34 -12.79 -11.31
C LEU A 334 -7.97 -12.72 -12.01
N ASP A 335 -7.88 -13.03 -13.31
CA ASP A 335 -6.63 -12.91 -14.06
C ASP A 335 -6.21 -11.44 -14.23
N THR A 336 -7.18 -10.53 -14.18
CA THR A 336 -6.90 -9.09 -14.17
C THR A 336 -6.18 -8.64 -12.91
N TYR A 337 -6.19 -9.40 -11.81
CA TYR A 337 -5.44 -9.05 -10.60
C TYR A 337 -3.93 -9.01 -10.87
N ASP A 338 -3.38 -10.09 -11.45
CA ASP A 338 -1.95 -10.13 -11.82
C ASP A 338 -1.64 -9.07 -12.87
N ALA A 339 -2.46 -8.99 -13.93
CA ALA A 339 -2.25 -8.07 -15.04
C ALA A 339 -2.24 -6.59 -14.61
N GLU A 340 -3.07 -6.21 -13.63
CA GLU A 340 -3.15 -4.83 -13.15
C GLU A 340 -2.11 -4.52 -12.07
N ARG A 341 -1.78 -5.47 -11.19
CA ARG A 341 -0.97 -5.20 -9.98
C ARG A 341 0.52 -5.49 -10.16
N ARG A 342 0.87 -6.51 -10.94
CA ARG A 342 2.28 -6.88 -11.15
C ARG A 342 3.08 -5.76 -11.84
N PRO A 343 2.57 -5.03 -12.85
CA PRO A 343 3.30 -3.89 -13.43
C PRO A 343 3.57 -2.76 -12.43
N LEU A 344 2.63 -2.48 -11.53
CA LEU A 344 2.81 -1.47 -10.48
C LEU A 344 3.86 -1.91 -9.46
N GLY A 345 3.89 -3.19 -9.11
CA GLY A 345 4.97 -3.76 -8.30
C GLY A 345 6.33 -3.60 -8.97
N ALA A 346 6.44 -3.96 -10.26
CA ALA A 346 7.69 -3.83 -11.02
C ALA A 346 8.19 -2.37 -11.04
N TRP A 347 7.29 -1.42 -11.25
CA TRP A 347 7.61 0.01 -11.18
C TRP A 347 8.15 0.44 -9.81
N VAL A 348 7.53 0.01 -8.69
CA VAL A 348 8.02 0.31 -7.33
C VAL A 348 9.41 -0.31 -7.09
N LEU A 349 9.64 -1.52 -7.59
CA LEU A 349 10.93 -2.19 -7.51
C LEU A 349 12.03 -1.42 -8.26
N ASP A 350 11.74 -0.90 -9.46
CA ASP A 350 12.67 -0.05 -10.21
C ASP A 350 12.90 1.30 -9.49
N TRP A 351 11.84 1.92 -8.99
CA TRP A 351 11.90 3.19 -8.26
C TRP A 351 12.77 3.10 -7.00
N THR A 352 12.67 2.00 -6.27
CA THR A 352 13.48 1.77 -5.08
C THR A 352 14.92 1.40 -5.42
N ARG A 353 15.17 0.60 -6.47
CA ARG A 353 16.53 0.37 -6.99
C ARG A 353 17.24 1.65 -7.42
N ALA A 354 16.52 2.59 -8.06
CA ALA A 354 17.09 3.89 -8.40
C ALA A 354 17.53 4.68 -7.15
N GLN A 355 16.72 4.66 -6.08
CA GLN A 355 17.09 5.29 -4.82
C GLN A 355 18.32 4.64 -4.19
N ILE A 356 18.43 3.30 -4.25
CA ILE A 356 19.63 2.59 -3.79
C ILE A 356 20.87 3.05 -4.55
N GLY A 357 20.80 3.12 -5.88
CA GLY A 357 21.92 3.56 -6.71
C GLY A 357 22.45 4.95 -6.34
N VAL A 358 21.54 5.88 -5.99
CA VAL A 358 21.88 7.25 -5.55
C VAL A 358 22.42 7.29 -4.11
N LEU A 359 21.96 6.38 -3.25
CA LEU A 359 22.33 6.34 -1.84
C LEU A 359 23.75 5.82 -1.60
N ARG A 360 24.31 5.06 -2.56
CA ARG A 360 25.69 4.54 -2.51
C ARG A 360 26.72 5.62 -2.20
N GLY A 361 27.73 5.22 -1.43
CA GLY A 361 28.82 6.09 -0.97
C GLY A 361 29.95 6.28 -1.97
N ASP A 362 30.02 5.49 -3.06
CA ASP A 362 31.12 5.57 -4.02
C ASP A 362 31.13 6.91 -4.80
N PRO A 363 32.29 7.34 -5.35
CA PRO A 363 32.41 8.64 -5.99
C PRO A 363 31.44 8.89 -7.15
N LYS A 364 31.05 7.84 -7.89
CA LYS A 364 30.11 7.97 -9.02
C LYS A 364 28.71 8.26 -8.49
N SER A 365 28.26 7.51 -7.49
CA SER A 365 26.97 7.74 -6.86
C SER A 365 26.91 9.05 -6.08
N ALA A 366 28.02 9.49 -5.48
CA ALA A 366 28.10 10.81 -4.86
C ALA A 366 27.91 11.95 -5.89
N ALA A 367 28.54 11.86 -7.07
CA ALA A 367 28.34 12.83 -8.14
C ALA A 367 26.90 12.79 -8.70
N LEU A 368 26.34 11.58 -8.91
CA LEU A 368 24.95 11.42 -9.34
C LEU A 368 23.97 12.03 -8.32
N ARG A 369 24.23 11.86 -7.03
CA ARG A 369 23.39 12.42 -5.96
C ARG A 369 23.34 13.94 -6.01
N GLN A 370 24.44 14.63 -6.35
CA GLN A 370 24.43 16.08 -6.53
C GLN A 370 23.52 16.48 -7.69
N VAL A 371 23.61 15.81 -8.84
CA VAL A 371 22.73 16.08 -9.98
C VAL A 371 21.25 15.85 -9.61
N VAL A 372 20.95 14.75 -8.92
CA VAL A 372 19.59 14.48 -8.45
C VAL A 372 19.13 15.54 -7.45
N ALA A 373 19.99 15.95 -6.51
CA ALA A 373 19.68 16.99 -5.55
C ALA A 373 19.43 18.36 -6.22
N ASP A 374 20.18 18.72 -7.26
CA ASP A 374 19.95 19.94 -8.03
C ASP A 374 18.57 19.93 -8.71
N LEU A 375 18.22 18.81 -9.35
CA LEU A 375 16.90 18.63 -9.98
C LEU A 375 15.77 18.67 -8.95
N LEU A 376 15.90 17.92 -7.85
CA LEU A 376 14.95 17.96 -6.73
C LEU A 376 14.97 19.29 -5.99
N GLY A 377 15.98 20.14 -6.23
CA GLY A 377 16.06 21.49 -5.73
C GLY A 377 15.19 22.49 -6.50
N THR A 378 14.61 22.08 -7.63
CA THR A 378 13.68 22.87 -8.44
C THR A 378 12.22 22.63 -8.08
N ARG A 379 11.34 23.54 -8.49
CA ARG A 379 9.88 23.39 -8.31
C ARG A 379 9.35 22.16 -9.03
N ASP A 380 9.71 21.99 -10.29
CA ASP A 380 9.22 20.89 -11.13
C ASP A 380 9.76 19.54 -10.67
N GLY A 381 11.05 19.47 -10.31
CA GLY A 381 11.66 18.24 -9.81
C GLY A 381 11.09 17.80 -8.46
N THR A 382 10.90 18.74 -7.53
CA THR A 382 10.24 18.43 -6.23
C THR A 382 8.82 17.94 -6.45
N THR A 383 8.06 18.65 -7.29
CA THR A 383 6.66 18.32 -7.62
C THR A 383 6.56 16.93 -8.25
N TYR A 384 7.42 16.63 -9.22
CA TYR A 384 7.51 15.30 -9.83
C TYR A 384 7.73 14.21 -8.78
N ALA A 385 8.75 14.36 -7.92
CA ALA A 385 9.06 13.35 -6.91
C ALA A 385 7.93 13.15 -5.90
N VAL A 386 7.28 14.23 -5.45
CA VAL A 386 6.12 14.17 -4.55
C VAL A 386 4.94 13.48 -5.23
N LYS A 387 4.69 13.71 -6.52
CA LYS A 387 3.64 13.01 -7.29
C LYS A 387 3.90 11.50 -7.35
N MET A 388 5.14 11.08 -7.58
CA MET A 388 5.49 9.66 -7.61
C MET A 388 5.35 9.00 -6.23
N ILE A 389 5.85 9.65 -5.16
CA ILE A 389 5.82 9.11 -3.79
C ILE A 389 4.39 9.07 -3.23
N SER A 390 3.57 10.09 -3.53
CA SER A 390 2.19 10.16 -3.08
C SER A 390 1.28 9.16 -3.80
N GLY A 391 1.68 8.65 -4.95
CA GLY A 391 0.92 7.70 -5.75
C GLY A 391 -0.24 8.32 -6.54
N VAL A 392 -0.33 9.66 -6.63
CA VAL A 392 -1.40 10.35 -7.38
C VAL A 392 -1.35 10.09 -8.88
N THR A 393 -0.19 9.65 -9.39
CA THR A 393 0.04 9.30 -10.79
C THR A 393 -0.24 7.82 -11.11
N GLN A 394 -0.58 7.01 -10.10
CA GLN A 394 -0.89 5.60 -10.33
C GLN A 394 -2.10 5.46 -11.25
N ARG A 395 -1.93 4.64 -12.29
CA ARG A 395 -2.95 4.37 -13.30
C ARG A 395 -2.93 2.91 -13.68
N THR A 396 -4.11 2.31 -13.71
CA THR A 396 -4.36 0.98 -14.28
C THR A 396 -4.61 1.13 -15.77
N ASP A 397 -4.01 0.30 -16.60
CA ASP A 397 -4.26 0.30 -18.05
C ASP A 397 -5.64 -0.29 -18.34
N LEU A 398 -6.62 0.57 -18.60
CA LEU A 398 -8.01 0.24 -18.86
C LEU A 398 -8.45 0.86 -20.19
N PRO A 399 -9.37 0.23 -20.94
CA PRO A 399 -9.86 0.78 -22.20
C PRO A 399 -10.61 2.11 -21.99
N GLY A 400 -10.36 3.07 -22.88
CA GLY A 400 -11.06 4.36 -22.91
C GLY A 400 -10.10 5.56 -22.91
N ASP A 401 -10.50 6.64 -23.58
CA ASP A 401 -9.61 7.78 -23.84
C ASP A 401 -9.71 8.89 -22.78
N HIS A 402 -10.72 8.84 -21.91
CA HIS A 402 -10.89 9.88 -20.90
C HIS A 402 -9.72 9.90 -19.90
N PRO A 403 -9.11 11.06 -19.57
CA PRO A 403 -7.90 11.15 -18.74
C PRO A 403 -8.02 10.54 -17.34
N LEU A 404 -9.25 10.46 -16.82
CA LEU A 404 -9.55 9.84 -15.52
C LEU A 404 -9.59 8.31 -15.56
N VAL A 405 -9.81 7.68 -16.72
CA VAL A 405 -9.94 6.21 -16.80
C VAL A 405 -8.65 5.54 -16.36
N GLY A 406 -8.76 4.58 -15.45
CA GLY A 406 -7.63 3.87 -14.85
C GLY A 406 -7.02 4.56 -13.64
N ARG A 407 -7.32 5.84 -13.38
CA ARG A 407 -6.86 6.56 -12.17
C ARG A 407 -7.76 6.24 -10.99
N PHE A 408 -7.27 6.50 -9.78
CA PHE A 408 -8.10 6.48 -8.59
C PHE A 408 -9.07 7.67 -8.58
N LEU A 409 -10.24 7.49 -7.95
CA LEU A 409 -11.25 8.53 -7.77
C LEU A 409 -10.65 9.76 -7.07
N PRO A 410 -10.61 10.94 -7.73
CA PRO A 410 -10.24 12.19 -7.08
C PRO A 410 -11.34 12.69 -6.13
N ASP A 411 -11.03 13.73 -5.36
CA ASP A 411 -11.99 14.46 -4.55
C ASP A 411 -13.04 15.14 -5.45
N LEU A 412 -14.14 14.42 -5.70
CA LEU A 412 -15.30 14.93 -6.43
C LEU A 412 -16.36 15.40 -5.43
N ALA A 413 -16.48 16.72 -5.28
CA ALA A 413 -17.54 17.35 -4.52
C ALA A 413 -18.89 17.25 -5.27
N LEU A 414 -19.95 17.11 -4.49
CA LEU A 414 -21.34 17.09 -4.92
C LEU A 414 -22.05 18.37 -4.44
N ALA A 415 -23.19 18.70 -5.03
CA ALA A 415 -23.95 19.91 -4.71
C ALA A 415 -24.53 19.91 -3.29
N ASP A 416 -24.75 18.74 -2.70
CA ASP A 416 -25.21 18.58 -1.32
C ASP A 416 -24.10 18.79 -0.27
N GLY A 417 -22.87 19.07 -0.71
CA GLY A 417 -21.70 19.29 0.14
C GLY A 417 -20.96 18.01 0.54
N THR A 418 -21.44 16.83 0.13
CA THR A 418 -20.72 15.56 0.29
C THR A 418 -19.73 15.33 -0.85
N ARG A 419 -18.90 14.29 -0.74
CA ARG A 419 -18.01 13.81 -1.81
C ARG A 419 -18.52 12.49 -2.35
N LEU A 420 -18.24 12.22 -3.63
CA LEU A 420 -18.61 10.93 -4.24
C LEU A 420 -18.07 9.72 -3.45
N ALA A 421 -16.88 9.85 -2.85
CA ALA A 421 -16.27 8.80 -2.03
C ALA A 421 -17.10 8.44 -0.77
N ASP A 422 -17.88 9.37 -0.24
CA ASP A 422 -18.71 9.17 0.97
C ASP A 422 -19.86 8.18 0.71
N HIS A 423 -20.18 7.92 -0.57
CA HIS A 423 -21.19 6.95 -1.01
C HIS A 423 -20.60 5.55 -1.25
N ALA A 424 -19.28 5.36 -1.09
CA ALA A 424 -18.57 4.12 -1.42
C ALA A 424 -18.47 3.10 -0.27
N HIS A 425 -18.98 3.43 0.92
CA HIS A 425 -18.75 2.65 2.15
C HIS A 425 -19.21 1.18 2.07
N GLY A 426 -20.17 0.87 1.21
CA GLY A 426 -20.69 -0.49 1.02
C GLY A 426 -19.82 -1.41 0.18
N GLY A 427 -18.71 -0.94 -0.40
CA GLY A 427 -17.82 -1.77 -1.22
C GLY A 427 -18.39 -2.17 -2.59
N GLY A 428 -19.42 -1.46 -3.07
CA GLY A 428 -20.00 -1.63 -4.41
C GLY A 428 -19.40 -0.69 -5.45
N PHE A 429 -19.88 -0.79 -6.69
CA PHE A 429 -19.57 0.20 -7.73
C PHE A 429 -20.29 1.51 -7.47
N LEU A 430 -19.68 2.63 -7.87
CA LEU A 430 -20.34 3.94 -7.90
C LEU A 430 -20.50 4.42 -9.33
N LEU A 431 -21.67 4.96 -9.65
CA LEU A 431 -21.91 5.67 -10.89
C LEU A 431 -22.38 7.09 -10.58
N LEU A 432 -21.57 8.08 -10.93
CA LEU A 432 -21.98 9.48 -10.93
C LEU A 432 -22.83 9.74 -12.18
N ASP A 433 -24.02 10.30 -11.99
CA ASP A 433 -24.91 10.75 -13.06
C ASP A 433 -25.23 12.24 -12.92
N ARG A 434 -24.67 13.05 -13.81
CA ARG A 434 -24.99 14.48 -13.93
C ARG A 434 -25.74 14.82 -15.20
N THR A 435 -26.37 13.82 -15.84
CA THR A 435 -27.19 14.06 -17.01
C THR A 435 -28.52 14.70 -16.61
N PRO A 436 -29.00 15.74 -17.31
CA PRO A 436 -30.24 16.45 -16.93
C PRO A 436 -31.47 15.54 -16.88
N ASP A 437 -31.47 14.48 -17.68
CA ASP A 437 -32.57 13.53 -17.78
C ASP A 437 -32.33 12.24 -16.99
N GLY A 438 -31.19 12.05 -16.33
CA GLY A 438 -30.88 10.80 -15.59
C GLY A 438 -30.64 9.59 -16.51
N ALA A 439 -30.04 9.81 -17.68
CA ALA A 439 -29.76 8.79 -18.67
C ALA A 439 -28.87 7.67 -18.12
N PHE A 440 -27.82 7.98 -17.35
CA PHE A 440 -26.90 6.97 -16.83
C PHE A 440 -27.56 6.14 -15.72
N THR A 441 -28.39 6.77 -14.89
CA THR A 441 -29.21 6.11 -13.86
C THR A 441 -30.13 5.07 -14.49
N ARG A 442 -30.88 5.44 -15.55
CA ARG A 442 -31.76 4.50 -16.24
C ARG A 442 -31.00 3.34 -16.87
N LEU A 443 -29.84 3.61 -17.46
CA LEU A 443 -29.01 2.58 -18.09
C LEU A 443 -28.45 1.59 -17.05
N ALA A 444 -28.06 2.07 -15.86
CA ALA A 444 -27.49 1.23 -14.81
C ALA A 444 -28.54 0.51 -13.94
N ALA A 445 -29.82 0.88 -14.03
CA ALA A 445 -30.90 0.28 -13.22
C ALA A 445 -30.91 -1.27 -13.19
N PRO A 446 -30.65 -1.99 -14.30
CA PRO A 446 -30.59 -3.46 -14.29
C PRO A 446 -29.48 -4.08 -13.43
N TRP A 447 -28.45 -3.33 -13.03
CA TRP A 447 -27.39 -3.85 -12.16
C TRP A 447 -27.77 -3.84 -10.67
N GLY A 448 -28.85 -3.13 -10.31
CA GLY A 448 -29.41 -3.11 -8.97
C GLY A 448 -28.37 -2.74 -7.90
N LYS A 449 -28.34 -3.50 -6.80
CA LYS A 449 -27.49 -3.23 -5.63
C LYS A 449 -25.98 -3.31 -5.90
N ARG A 450 -25.54 -3.80 -7.07
CA ARG A 450 -24.12 -3.84 -7.44
C ARG A 450 -23.57 -2.46 -7.78
N VAL A 451 -24.43 -1.56 -8.28
CA VAL A 451 -24.04 -0.22 -8.72
C VAL A 451 -24.89 0.80 -7.98
N THR A 452 -24.27 1.53 -7.07
CA THR A 452 -24.90 2.68 -6.40
C THR A 452 -24.78 3.89 -7.32
N VAL A 453 -25.91 4.41 -7.78
CA VAL A 453 -25.96 5.61 -8.61
C VAL A 453 -26.11 6.85 -7.73
N VAL A 454 -25.28 7.86 -7.97
CA VAL A 454 -25.30 9.15 -7.28
C VAL A 454 -25.64 10.22 -8.32
N ALA A 455 -26.83 10.80 -8.20
CA ALA A 455 -27.28 11.90 -9.04
C ALA A 455 -26.78 13.24 -8.48
N ASP A 456 -26.28 14.12 -9.34
CA ASP A 456 -25.72 15.42 -8.95
C ASP A 456 -25.86 16.43 -10.11
N ASP A 457 -25.90 17.73 -9.83
CA ASP A 457 -26.18 18.78 -10.83
C ASP A 457 -24.98 19.67 -11.20
N GLN A 458 -23.76 19.32 -10.75
CA GLN A 458 -22.53 20.04 -11.09
C GLN A 458 -21.99 19.80 -12.52
N ALA A 459 -21.06 20.65 -12.97
CA ALA A 459 -20.75 20.79 -14.40
C ALA A 459 -19.84 19.71 -15.03
N THR A 460 -18.84 19.16 -14.32
CA THR A 460 -17.86 18.22 -14.92
C THR A 460 -17.11 17.41 -13.85
N PRO A 461 -16.78 16.12 -14.08
CA PRO A 461 -17.24 15.28 -15.19
C PRO A 461 -18.76 15.04 -15.14
N VAL A 462 -19.35 14.72 -16.29
CA VAL A 462 -20.80 14.45 -16.41
C VAL A 462 -21.13 13.04 -15.94
N GLY A 463 -20.24 12.08 -16.17
CA GLY A 463 -20.39 10.71 -15.68
C GLY A 463 -19.08 10.06 -15.31
N VAL A 464 -19.10 9.25 -14.26
CA VAL A 464 -17.94 8.48 -13.78
C VAL A 464 -18.43 7.14 -13.21
N LEU A 465 -17.93 6.02 -13.73
CA LEU A 465 -18.10 4.70 -13.16
C LEU A 465 -16.83 4.32 -12.39
N VAL A 466 -16.96 4.13 -11.08
CA VAL A 466 -15.87 3.78 -10.16
C VAL A 466 -16.04 2.33 -9.73
N ARG A 467 -14.97 1.54 -9.87
CA ARG A 467 -14.87 0.19 -9.32
C ARG A 467 -14.84 0.23 -7.78
N PRO A 468 -15.15 -0.88 -7.09
CA PRO A 468 -15.07 -0.97 -5.63
C PRO A 468 -13.71 -0.61 -5.01
N ASP A 469 -12.62 -0.81 -5.75
CA ASP A 469 -11.25 -0.43 -5.36
C ASP A 469 -10.95 1.06 -5.54
N GLY A 470 -11.87 1.84 -6.11
CA GLY A 470 -11.73 3.27 -6.38
C GLY A 470 -11.14 3.60 -7.75
N VAL A 471 -10.85 2.60 -8.60
CA VAL A 471 -10.36 2.85 -9.97
C VAL A 471 -11.52 3.25 -10.87
N ILE A 472 -11.34 4.33 -11.64
CA ILE A 472 -12.33 4.77 -12.61
C ILE A 472 -12.30 3.86 -13.84
N ALA A 473 -13.37 3.11 -14.06
CA ALA A 473 -13.51 2.18 -15.18
C ALA A 473 -14.08 2.83 -16.45
N TRP A 474 -14.82 3.94 -16.29
CA TRP A 474 -15.38 4.73 -17.37
C TRP A 474 -15.64 6.16 -16.90
N ALA A 475 -15.48 7.14 -17.78
CA ALA A 475 -15.79 8.54 -17.50
C ALA A 475 -16.14 9.28 -18.79
N THR A 476 -16.97 10.32 -18.67
CA THR A 476 -17.37 11.17 -19.79
C THR A 476 -17.61 12.62 -19.34
N GLY A 477 -17.29 13.56 -20.23
CA GLY A 477 -17.72 14.96 -20.14
C GLY A 477 -18.98 15.27 -20.95
N ALA A 478 -19.51 14.29 -21.68
CA ALA A 478 -20.72 14.43 -22.50
C ALA A 478 -21.93 13.80 -21.81
N THR A 479 -23.13 14.22 -22.21
CA THR A 479 -24.40 13.63 -21.73
C THR A 479 -24.73 12.29 -22.38
N GLY A 480 -24.00 11.90 -23.43
CA GLY A 480 -24.11 10.59 -24.07
C GLY A 480 -23.52 9.47 -23.21
N ALA A 481 -24.11 8.28 -23.29
CA ALA A 481 -23.72 7.11 -22.50
C ALA A 481 -22.76 6.15 -23.23
N ASP A 482 -22.03 6.66 -24.23
CA ASP A 482 -21.15 5.85 -25.08
C ASP A 482 -20.13 5.08 -24.22
N GLY A 483 -20.12 3.75 -24.37
CA GLY A 483 -19.22 2.86 -23.63
C GLY A 483 -19.63 2.54 -22.19
N LEU A 484 -20.64 3.20 -21.61
CA LEU A 484 -21.07 2.94 -20.22
C LEU A 484 -21.61 1.51 -20.04
N GLU A 485 -22.49 1.06 -20.93
CA GLU A 485 -23.03 -0.31 -20.85
C GLU A 485 -21.93 -1.35 -21.00
N THR A 486 -21.00 -1.13 -21.93
CA THR A 486 -19.83 -1.99 -22.12
C THR A 486 -18.98 -2.08 -20.86
N ALA A 487 -18.73 -0.95 -20.18
CA ALA A 487 -17.99 -0.92 -18.92
C ALA A 487 -18.74 -1.63 -17.79
N LEU A 488 -20.05 -1.41 -17.66
CA LEU A 488 -20.89 -2.09 -16.67
C LEU A 488 -20.90 -3.61 -16.89
N ARG A 489 -21.08 -4.08 -18.12
CA ARG A 489 -21.03 -5.51 -18.45
C ARG A 489 -19.68 -6.14 -18.14
N ARG A 490 -18.59 -5.42 -18.48
CA ARG A 490 -17.22 -5.90 -18.24
C ARG A 490 -16.90 -6.03 -16.76
N TRP A 491 -17.26 -5.04 -15.95
CA TRP A 491 -16.78 -4.95 -14.57
C TRP A 491 -17.82 -5.37 -13.52
N ALA A 492 -19.09 -5.02 -13.73
CA ALA A 492 -20.18 -5.34 -12.81
C ALA A 492 -20.98 -6.59 -13.24
N GLY A 493 -20.53 -7.30 -14.27
CA GLY A 493 -21.15 -8.52 -14.80
C GLY A 493 -22.40 -8.26 -15.63
N ALA A 494 -23.13 -9.32 -15.98
CA ALA A 494 -24.39 -9.19 -16.73
C ALA A 494 -25.47 -8.44 -15.92
N PRO A 495 -26.38 -7.70 -16.57
CA PRO A 495 -27.52 -7.09 -15.90
C PRO A 495 -28.36 -8.16 -15.19
N GLY A 496 -28.93 -7.81 -14.04
CA GLY A 496 -29.87 -8.68 -13.34
C GLY A 496 -31.13 -8.88 -14.17
N SER A 497 -31.77 -10.04 -14.00
CA SER A 497 -33.07 -10.38 -14.60
C SER A 497 -34.21 -9.61 -13.93
#